data_AF-A0A845LUU5-F1
#
_entry.id   AF-A0A845LUU5-F1
#
_cell.length_a   1.000
_cell.length_b   1.000
_cell.length_c   1.000
_cell.angle_alpha   90.00
_cell.angle_beta   90.00
_cell.angle_gamma   90.00
#
_symmetry.space_group_name_H-M   'P 1'
#
loop_
_entity.id
_entity.type
_entity.pdbx_description
1 polymer ?
#
loop_
_entity_poly.entity_id
_entity_poly.type
_entity_poly.pdbx_seq_one_letter_code
_entity_poly.pdbx_strand_id
1 'polypeptide(L)'
;MTLQGKKSQAPEIYSDGARKIFYNGQMADVERPVYIDMTSLFDNFVTVVLSRRAEPRSVIGFEMILEKDVHSVVAKVVSVRQTAMGYETRVLIEFIPEELIREIEEHLSRQALVLEDDYE
;
A
#
# COMPACT_ATOMS: atom_id res chain seq x y z
N MET A 1 -10.44 19.42 24.52
CA MET A 1 -10.94 18.12 24.02
C MET A 1 -9.76 17.40 23.41
N THR A 2 -9.25 16.37 24.08
CA THR A 2 -8.13 15.57 23.59
C THR A 2 -8.66 14.61 22.52
N LEU A 3 -8.13 14.74 21.30
CA LEU A 3 -8.30 13.75 20.24
C LEU A 3 -7.70 12.43 20.75
N GLN A 4 -8.52 11.56 21.33
CA GLN A 4 -8.18 10.16 21.54
C GLN A 4 -8.02 9.55 20.15
N GLY A 5 -6.80 9.57 19.63
CA GLY A 5 -6.42 8.76 18.50
C GLY A 5 -6.73 7.31 18.86
N LYS A 6 -7.68 6.71 18.15
CA LYS A 6 -7.76 5.25 18.07
C LYS A 6 -6.37 4.79 17.66
N LYS A 7 -5.68 4.06 18.53
CA LYS A 7 -4.46 3.36 18.14
C LYS A 7 -4.83 2.49 16.94
N SER A 8 -4.33 2.81 15.76
CA SER A 8 -4.37 1.90 14.61
C SER A 8 -3.69 0.62 15.07
N GLN A 9 -4.50 -0.43 15.26
CA GLN A 9 -3.98 -1.74 15.63
C GLN A 9 -3.27 -2.29 14.39
N ALA A 10 -2.05 -2.81 14.58
CA ALA A 10 -1.35 -3.51 13.51
C ALA A 10 -2.24 -4.68 13.01
N PRO A 11 -2.34 -4.89 11.69
CA PRO A 11 -3.15 -5.95 11.12
C PRO A 11 -2.68 -7.33 11.55
N GLU A 12 -3.62 -8.25 11.77
CA GLU A 12 -3.31 -9.68 11.93
C GLU A 12 -3.25 -10.34 10.55
N ILE A 13 -2.10 -10.96 10.24
CA ILE A 13 -1.85 -11.62 8.95
C ILE A 13 -1.98 -13.14 9.14
N TYR A 14 -2.90 -13.75 8.40
CA TYR A 14 -3.15 -15.19 8.44
C TYR A 14 -2.32 -15.90 7.35
N SER A 15 -1.48 -16.85 7.75
CA SER A 15 -0.60 -17.60 6.85
C SER A 15 -1.26 -18.92 6.40
N ASP A 16 -2.16 -18.85 5.41
CA ASP A 16 -2.74 -20.06 4.81
C ASP A 16 -3.07 -19.85 3.32
N GLY A 17 -2.05 -19.98 2.44
CA GLY A 17 -2.16 -20.02 0.97
C GLY A 17 -2.64 -18.73 0.27
N ALA A 18 -3.74 -18.15 0.73
CA ALA A 18 -4.21 -16.80 0.45
C ALA A 18 -3.97 -15.95 1.70
N ARG A 19 -2.98 -15.05 1.64
CA ARG A 19 -2.71 -14.11 2.74
C ARG A 19 -3.96 -13.27 2.96
N LYS A 20 -4.47 -13.27 4.19
CA LYS A 20 -5.62 -12.46 4.61
C LYS A 20 -5.20 -11.49 5.70
N ILE A 21 -5.79 -10.32 5.69
CA ILE A 21 -5.61 -9.31 6.72
C ILE A 21 -6.95 -9.04 7.39
N PHE A 22 -6.95 -9.06 8.73
CA PHE A 22 -8.05 -8.52 9.53
C PHE A 22 -7.70 -7.12 10.02
N TYR A 23 -8.55 -6.14 9.69
CA TYR A 23 -8.35 -4.74 10.04
C TYR A 23 -9.69 -4.05 10.34
N ASN A 24 -9.79 -3.42 11.52
CA ASN A 24 -10.98 -2.67 11.96
C ASN A 24 -12.33 -3.43 11.78
N GLY A 25 -12.34 -4.74 12.05
CA GLY A 25 -13.56 -5.55 11.93
C GLY A 25 -13.85 -6.07 10.51
N GLN A 26 -12.99 -5.78 9.54
CA GLN A 26 -13.11 -6.25 8.16
C GLN A 26 -12.00 -7.24 7.83
N MET A 27 -12.34 -8.29 7.09
CA MET A 27 -11.37 -9.23 6.54
C MET A 27 -11.18 -8.91 5.06
N ALA A 28 -9.93 -8.81 4.63
CA ALA A 28 -9.56 -8.57 3.24
C ALA A 28 -8.56 -9.61 2.77
N ASP A 29 -8.73 -10.06 1.53
CA ASP A 29 -7.69 -10.82 0.84
C ASP A 29 -6.52 -9.87 0.52
N VAL A 30 -5.30 -10.38 0.66
CA VAL A 30 -4.10 -9.67 0.22
C VAL A 30 -3.87 -9.98 -1.24
N GLU A 31 -4.00 -8.96 -2.07
CA GLU A 31 -3.78 -9.06 -3.51
C GLU A 31 -2.31 -8.74 -3.83
N ARG A 32 -1.76 -9.38 -4.86
CA ARG A 32 -0.49 -8.96 -5.44
C ARG A 32 -0.80 -8.04 -6.63
N PRO A 33 -0.52 -6.72 -6.54
CA PRO A 33 -0.78 -5.82 -7.65
C PRO A 33 0.08 -6.18 -8.86
N VAL A 34 -0.47 -5.96 -10.04
CA VAL A 34 0.29 -6.01 -11.30
C VAL A 34 1.25 -4.83 -11.37
N TYR A 35 0.82 -3.69 -10.83
CA TYR A 35 1.56 -2.44 -10.82
C TYR A 35 1.13 -1.59 -9.63
N ILE A 36 2.05 -0.80 -9.10
CA ILE A 36 1.84 0.16 -8.01
C ILE A 36 2.45 1.49 -8.43
N ASP A 37 1.62 2.53 -8.49
CA ASP A 37 2.06 3.91 -8.64
C ASP A 37 2.21 4.54 -7.25
N MET A 38 3.47 4.79 -6.86
CA MET A 38 3.82 5.37 -5.56
C MET A 38 3.99 6.89 -5.60
N THR A 39 3.72 7.56 -6.74
CA THR A 39 3.96 9.00 -6.91
C THR A 39 3.24 9.85 -5.86
N SER A 40 2.06 9.41 -5.39
CA SER A 40 1.26 10.11 -4.38
C SER A 40 1.31 9.48 -2.98
N LEU A 41 2.28 8.60 -2.71
CA LEU A 41 2.39 7.87 -1.44
C LEU A 41 2.38 8.82 -0.23
N PHE A 42 3.07 9.95 -0.32
CA PHE A 42 3.15 10.95 0.75
C PHE A 42 1.84 11.70 1.00
N ASP A 43 0.91 11.70 0.04
CA ASP A 43 -0.47 12.19 0.22
C ASP A 43 -1.39 11.10 0.82
N ASN A 44 -0.82 9.97 1.25
CA ASN A 44 -1.50 8.75 1.70
C ASN A 44 -2.35 8.07 0.62
N PHE A 45 -2.16 8.42 -0.66
CA PHE A 45 -2.86 7.80 -1.77
C PHE A 45 -1.91 6.99 -2.64
N VAL A 46 -2.32 5.78 -2.97
CA VAL A 46 -1.61 4.92 -3.92
C VAL A 46 -2.60 4.47 -4.98
N THR A 47 -2.12 4.34 -6.21
CA THR A 47 -2.87 3.68 -7.27
C THR A 47 -2.28 2.30 -7.48
N VAL A 48 -3.08 1.26 -7.23
CA VAL A 48 -2.69 -0.13 -7.47
C VAL A 48 -3.50 -0.71 -8.62
N VAL A 49 -2.87 -1.45 -9.52
CA VAL A 49 -3.56 -2.16 -10.60
C VAL A 49 -3.76 -3.60 -10.17
N LEU A 50 -5.01 -4.01 -10.00
CA LEU A 50 -5.39 -5.35 -9.54
C LEU A 50 -5.92 -6.21 -10.69
N SER A 51 -5.74 -7.52 -10.58
CA SER A 51 -6.28 -8.50 -11.54
C SER A 51 -7.80 -8.66 -11.44
N ARG A 52 -8.36 -8.33 -10.26
CA ARG A 52 -9.78 -8.43 -9.92
C ARG A 52 -10.29 -7.09 -9.43
N ARG A 53 -11.60 -6.87 -9.61
CA ARG A 53 -12.26 -5.65 -9.15
C ARG A 53 -12.40 -5.68 -7.63
N ALA A 54 -11.79 -4.71 -6.95
CA ALA A 54 -12.07 -4.44 -5.54
C ALA A 54 -13.40 -3.67 -5.37
N GLU A 55 -14.05 -3.85 -4.22
CA GLU A 55 -15.29 -3.13 -3.93
C GLU A 55 -14.99 -1.70 -3.44
N PRO A 56 -15.65 -0.66 -3.96
CA PRO A 56 -15.50 0.69 -3.42
C PRO A 56 -15.84 0.74 -1.93
N ARG A 57 -15.04 1.48 -1.15
CA ARG A 57 -15.14 1.63 0.31
C ARG A 57 -14.80 0.36 1.12
N SER A 58 -14.40 -0.75 0.49
CA SER A 58 -13.87 -1.90 1.20
C SER A 58 -12.43 -1.65 1.67
N VAL A 59 -11.99 -2.41 2.65
CA VAL A 59 -10.57 -2.55 2.97
C VAL A 59 -9.95 -3.58 2.01
N ILE A 60 -8.73 -3.33 1.57
CA ILE A 60 -7.90 -4.29 0.85
C ILE A 60 -6.52 -4.40 1.51
N GLY A 61 -5.95 -5.60 1.46
CA GLY A 61 -4.53 -5.79 1.64
C GLY A 61 -3.85 -5.86 0.28
N PHE A 62 -2.63 -5.34 0.15
CA PHE A 62 -1.82 -5.62 -1.03
C PHE A 62 -0.34 -5.76 -0.70
N GLU A 63 0.35 -6.57 -1.50
CA GLU A 63 1.81 -6.73 -1.40
C GLU A 63 2.52 -5.59 -2.11
N MET A 64 3.39 -4.89 -1.39
CA MET A 64 4.37 -3.97 -1.96
C MET A 64 5.74 -4.62 -1.88
N ILE A 65 6.43 -4.68 -3.03
CA ILE A 65 7.77 -5.25 -3.11
C ILE A 65 8.74 -4.07 -3.25
N LEU A 66 9.64 -3.94 -2.30
CA LEU A 66 10.72 -2.96 -2.35
C LEU A 66 12.04 -3.69 -2.12
N GLU A 67 13.01 -3.44 -2.99
CA GLU A 67 14.28 -4.17 -3.07
C GLU A 67 14.12 -5.71 -3.12
N LYS A 68 14.25 -6.40 -1.99
CA LYS A 68 14.13 -7.87 -1.85
C LYS A 68 13.02 -8.31 -0.92
N ASP A 69 12.38 -7.37 -0.23
CA ASP A 69 11.41 -7.65 0.82
C ASP A 69 9.98 -7.43 0.31
N VAL A 70 9.06 -8.21 0.88
CA VAL A 70 7.63 -8.20 0.53
C VAL A 70 6.84 -7.76 1.73
N HIS A 71 6.21 -6.59 1.60
CA HIS A 71 5.50 -5.92 2.67
C HIS A 71 4.01 -5.94 2.42
N SER A 72 3.21 -6.18 3.46
CA SER A 72 1.76 -6.12 3.38
C SER A 72 1.26 -4.74 3.79
N VAL A 73 0.61 -4.04 2.86
CA VAL A 73 0.00 -2.72 3.10
C VAL A 73 -1.50 -2.87 3.19
N VAL A 74 -2.13 -2.13 4.11
CA VAL A 74 -3.58 -2.09 4.28
C VAL A 74 -4.09 -0.74 3.81
N ALA A 75 -5.11 -0.76 2.97
CA ALA A 75 -5.68 0.45 2.45
C ALA A 75 -7.19 0.33 2.25
N LYS A 76 -7.86 1.47 2.18
CA LYS A 76 -9.28 1.58 1.88
C LYS A 76 -9.48 1.99 0.43
N VAL A 77 -10.36 1.29 -0.27
CA VAL A 77 -10.67 1.57 -1.67
C VAL A 77 -11.48 2.87 -1.79
N VAL A 78 -10.96 3.80 -2.58
CA VAL A 78 -11.58 5.11 -2.84
C VAL A 78 -12.36 5.06 -4.15
N SER A 79 -11.70 4.61 -5.22
CA SER A 79 -12.30 4.48 -6.54
C SER A 79 -11.66 3.34 -7.32
N VAL A 80 -12.41 2.79 -8.28
CA VAL A 80 -11.95 1.72 -9.16
C VAL A 80 -12.33 2.05 -10.58
N ARG A 81 -11.38 1.94 -11.49
CA ARG A 81 -11.55 2.14 -12.93
C ARG A 81 -11.00 0.93 -13.69
N GLN A 82 -11.75 0.42 -14.65
CA GLN A 82 -11.26 -0.64 -15.53
C GLN A 82 -10.34 -0.04 -16.61
N THR A 83 -9.19 -0.65 -16.83
CA THR A 83 -8.19 -0.29 -17.84
C THR A 83 -7.81 -1.53 -18.66
N ALA A 84 -6.93 -1.34 -19.66
CA ALA A 84 -6.42 -2.46 -20.46
C ALA A 84 -5.52 -3.42 -19.64
N MET A 85 -4.93 -2.94 -18.53
CA MET A 85 -4.01 -3.71 -17.68
C MET A 85 -4.70 -4.39 -16.49
N GLY A 86 -5.96 -4.06 -16.22
CA GLY A 86 -6.72 -4.59 -15.08
C GLY A 86 -7.62 -3.53 -14.45
N TYR A 87 -7.71 -3.55 -13.12
CA TYR A 87 -8.51 -2.62 -12.35
C TYR A 87 -7.61 -1.62 -11.62
N GLU A 88 -7.49 -0.43 -12.19
CA GLU A 88 -6.82 0.70 -11.55
C GLU A 88 -7.64 1.13 -10.33
N THR A 89 -7.09 0.88 -9.16
CA THR A 89 -7.75 1.00 -7.87
C THR A 89 -7.01 2.06 -7.07
N ARG A 90 -7.65 3.22 -6.88
CA ARG A 90 -7.13 4.27 -6.00
C ARG A 90 -7.46 3.93 -4.57
N VAL A 91 -6.46 3.91 -3.71
CA VAL A 91 -6.61 3.54 -2.30
C VAL A 91 -6.07 4.62 -1.38
N LEU A 92 -6.71 4.78 -0.23
CA LEU A 92 -6.23 5.56 0.91
C LEU A 92 -5.52 4.59 1.86
N ILE A 93 -4.26 4.82 2.16
CA ILE A 93 -3.49 3.94 3.02
C ILE A 93 -3.96 4.10 4.47
N GLU A 94 -4.26 2.97 5.11
CA GLU A 94 -4.70 2.91 6.51
C GLU A 94 -3.56 2.42 7.42
N PHE A 95 -2.64 1.62 6.88
CA PHE A 95 -1.47 1.11 7.59
C PHE A 95 -0.33 0.75 6.63
N ILE A 96 0.89 1.20 6.96
CA ILE A 96 2.16 0.81 6.33
C ILE A 96 3.05 0.20 7.43
N PRO A 97 3.68 -0.97 7.21
CA PRO A 97 4.70 -1.49 8.11
C PRO A 97 5.85 -0.49 8.31
N GLU A 98 6.39 -0.39 9.53
CA GLU A 98 7.50 0.54 9.83
C GLU A 98 8.75 0.20 9.02
N GLU A 99 8.99 -1.08 8.76
CA GLU A 99 10.10 -1.56 7.94
C GLU A 99 9.99 -1.03 6.50
N LEU A 100 8.78 -1.07 5.92
CA LEU A 100 8.53 -0.55 4.58
C LEU A 100 8.71 0.97 4.52
N ILE A 101 8.28 1.71 5.56
CA ILE A 101 8.50 3.16 5.62
C ILE A 101 10.00 3.46 5.53
N ARG A 102 10.81 2.76 6.35
CA ARG A 102 12.26 2.94 6.36
C ARG A 102 12.89 2.60 5.01
N GLU A 103 12.46 1.50 4.37
CA GLU A 103 12.97 1.14 3.04
C GLU A 103 12.60 2.17 1.97
N ILE A 104 11.39 2.74 2.03
CA ILE A 104 10.96 3.81 1.11
C ILE A 104 11.81 5.07 1.31
N GLU A 105 12.05 5.47 2.56
CA GLU A 105 12.91 6.62 2.88
C GLU A 105 14.35 6.40 2.39
N GLU A 106 14.91 5.21 2.63
CA GLU A 106 16.25 4.85 2.15
C GLU A 106 16.31 4.83 0.61
N HIS A 107 15.28 4.29 -0.06
CA HIS A 107 15.21 4.21 -1.52
C HIS A 107 15.16 5.61 -2.16
N LEU A 108 14.31 6.49 -1.63
CA LEU A 108 14.17 7.86 -2.13
C LEU A 108 15.41 8.70 -1.86
N SER A 109 16.06 8.52 -0.69
CA SER A 109 17.32 9.20 -0.37
C SER A 109 18.43 8.84 -1.36
N ARG A 110 18.52 7.56 -1.76
CA ARG A 110 19.49 7.12 -2.78
C ARG A 110 19.20 7.74 -4.15
N GLN A 111 17.94 7.87 -4.55
CA GLN A 111 17.58 8.52 -5.81
C GLN A 111 17.89 10.02 -5.80
N ALA A 112 17.70 10.70 -4.66
CA ALA A 112 18.05 12.11 -4.50
C ALA A 112 19.57 12.35 -4.62
N LEU A 113 20.39 11.46 -4.05
CA LEU A 113 21.86 11.52 -4.15
C LEU A 113 22.38 11.37 -5.59
N VAL A 114 21.72 10.56 -6.41
CA VAL A 114 22.10 10.40 -7.84
C VAL A 114 21.85 11.68 -8.64
N LEU A 115 20.90 12.52 -8.24
CA LEU A 115 20.59 13.77 -8.93
C LEU A 115 21.57 14.91 -8.62
N GLU A 116 22.34 14.81 -7.52
CA GLU A 116 23.34 15.83 -7.15
C GLU A 116 24.67 15.63 -7.88
N ASP A 117 25.01 14.40 -8.31
CA ASP A 117 26.25 14.08 -9.04
C ASP A 117 26.24 14.51 -10.52
N ASP A 118 25.07 14.78 -11.11
CA ASP A 118 24.94 15.25 -12.51
C ASP A 118 25.10 16.78 -12.66
N TYR A 119 25.39 17.49 -11.58
CA TYR A 119 25.69 18.93 -11.54
C TYR A 119 27.16 19.21 -11.18
N GLU A 120 28.11 18.74 -12.01
CA GLU A 120 29.51 19.24 -12.04
C GLU A 120 29.93 19.74 -13.42
#